data_AF-A0A2V8MET9-F1
#
_entry.id   AF-A0A2V8MET9-F1
#
_cell.length_a   1.000
_cell.length_b   1.000
_cell.length_c   1.000
_cell.angle_alpha   90.00
_cell.angle_beta   90.00
_cell.angle_gamma   90.00
#
_symmetry.space_group_name_H-M   'P 1'
#
loop_
_entity.id
_entity.type
_entity.pdbx_description
1 polymer ?
#
loop_
_entity_poly.entity_id
_entity_poly.type
_entity_poly.pdbx_seq_one_letter_code
_entity_poly.pdbx_strand_id
1 'polypeptide(L)'
;YIGTLSKKLYGTMDLNSPNFLYNGLKEAFDAARAGGESALLDQMFRGVNIAGAGFGPVGTVFNGVLQTGALHLRSATASQLRNNLANGNYQALANSLFTLNYSKAAGINADLPEIPVGVNGAVLRYTGFPENFIKTNPQFTSATLHSNIGSTNYHSMQSQLTLRPTAGVTLQAAYTWSKLLGYGGNFTNPVDRRPDYTLQVGDRRHDFRTNGAFSLPFGPGQLFLRNGSGVLARFVEGWQMS
;
A
#
# COMPACT_ATOMS: atom_id res chain seq x y z
N TYR A 1 -5.01 3.38 31.96
CA TYR A 1 -4.17 3.20 30.76
C TYR A 1 -3.86 1.73 30.61
N ILE A 2 -3.96 1.19 29.40
CA ILE A 2 -3.71 -0.22 29.09
C ILE A 2 -2.67 -0.27 27.97
N GLY A 3 -1.68 -1.14 28.12
CA GLY A 3 -0.66 -1.37 27.10
C GLY A 3 -0.42 -2.85 26.91
N THR A 4 -0.35 -3.30 25.66
CA THR A 4 -0.07 -4.69 25.30
C THR A 4 1.02 -4.73 24.24
N LEU A 5 2.11 -5.43 24.55
CA LEU A 5 3.22 -5.64 23.63
C LEU A 5 3.29 -7.12 23.28
N SER A 6 3.13 -7.45 21.99
CA SER A 6 3.31 -8.80 21.49
C SER A 6 4.57 -8.86 20.63
N LYS A 7 5.45 -9.81 20.95
CA LYS A 7 6.71 -10.06 20.23
C LYS A 7 6.73 -11.50 19.74
N LYS A 8 7.57 -11.78 18.74
CA LYS A 8 7.76 -13.13 18.19
C LYS A 8 6.46 -13.73 17.67
N LEU A 9 5.56 -12.90 17.15
CA LEU A 9 4.37 -13.38 16.46
C LEU A 9 4.80 -14.10 15.20
N TYR A 10 4.07 -15.15 14.85
CA TYR A 10 4.26 -15.84 13.59
C TYR A 10 4.10 -14.88 12.42
N GLY A 11 4.96 -15.00 11.42
CA GLY A 11 4.93 -14.22 10.19
C GLY A 11 5.77 -14.88 9.11
N THR A 12 5.60 -14.39 7.89
CA THR A 12 6.28 -14.88 6.70
C THR A 12 7.01 -13.76 5.99
N MET A 13 8.10 -14.10 5.32
CA MET A 13 8.82 -13.16 4.46
C MET A 13 9.30 -13.87 3.20
N ASP A 14 9.08 -13.27 2.04
CA ASP A 14 9.60 -13.79 0.78
C ASP A 14 11.05 -13.31 0.59
N LEU A 15 11.99 -14.27 0.63
CA LEU A 15 13.41 -14.03 0.39
C LEU A 15 13.73 -13.82 -1.09
N ASN A 16 12.75 -14.06 -1.97
CA ASN A 16 12.88 -13.87 -3.42
C ASN A 16 12.20 -12.59 -3.93
N SER A 17 12.00 -11.60 -3.05
CA SER A 17 11.53 -10.27 -3.43
C SER A 17 12.55 -9.60 -4.39
N PRO A 18 12.10 -8.81 -5.39
CA PRO A 18 13.01 -8.12 -6.31
C PRO A 18 13.99 -7.16 -5.64
N ASN A 19 15.28 -7.29 -5.95
CA ASN A 19 16.39 -6.50 -5.44
C ASN A 19 16.53 -5.13 -6.13
N PHE A 20 15.44 -4.41 -6.41
CA PHE A 20 15.53 -3.15 -7.15
C PHE A 20 16.11 -1.98 -6.32
N LEU A 21 16.07 -2.08 -4.99
CA LEU A 21 16.54 -1.04 -4.07
C LEU A 21 18.06 -0.94 -3.96
N TYR A 22 18.79 -2.02 -4.26
CA TYR A 22 20.23 -2.11 -3.98
C TYR A 22 21.08 -2.43 -5.22
N ASN A 23 20.47 -2.56 -6.41
CA ASN A 23 21.18 -2.87 -7.66
C ASN A 23 21.17 -1.70 -8.67
N GLY A 24 20.80 -0.49 -8.24
CA GLY A 24 20.73 0.71 -9.10
C GLY A 24 19.42 0.85 -9.90
N LEU A 25 18.53 -0.15 -9.85
CA LEU A 25 17.26 -0.08 -10.58
C LEU A 25 16.32 0.98 -10.03
N LYS A 26 16.31 1.22 -8.72
CA LYS A 26 15.48 2.28 -8.13
C LYS A 26 15.82 3.64 -8.75
N GLU A 27 17.09 4.00 -8.76
CA GLU A 27 17.58 5.27 -9.35
C GLU A 27 17.27 5.34 -10.84
N ALA A 28 17.44 4.21 -11.55
CA ALA A 28 17.12 4.10 -12.96
C ALA A 28 15.62 4.28 -13.25
N PHE A 29 14.75 3.71 -12.42
CA PHE A 29 13.30 3.86 -12.53
C PHE A 29 12.83 5.26 -12.14
N ASP A 30 13.44 5.86 -11.12
CA ASP A 30 13.18 7.25 -10.73
C ASP A 30 13.55 8.20 -11.88
N ALA A 31 14.75 8.04 -12.45
CA ALA A 31 15.20 8.83 -13.61
C ALA A 31 14.25 8.67 -14.80
N ALA A 32 13.90 7.42 -15.15
CA ALA A 32 12.98 7.15 -16.25
C ALA A 32 11.59 7.76 -16.02
N ARG A 33 11.06 7.67 -14.78
CA ARG A 33 9.75 8.21 -14.40
C ARG A 33 9.74 9.74 -14.40
N ALA A 34 10.84 10.38 -14.02
CA ALA A 34 11.00 11.83 -14.08
C ALA A 34 11.20 12.37 -15.52
N GLY A 35 11.23 11.49 -16.53
CA GLY A 35 11.45 11.86 -17.93
C GLY A 35 12.92 11.94 -18.33
N GLY A 36 13.85 11.58 -17.43
CA GLY A 36 15.28 11.51 -17.70
C GLY A 36 15.71 10.17 -18.30
N GLU A 37 17.03 9.97 -18.37
CA GLU A 37 17.67 8.81 -18.98
C GLU A 37 18.50 8.01 -17.95
N SER A 38 18.80 6.75 -18.26
CA SER A 38 19.58 5.88 -17.37
C SER A 38 20.48 4.94 -18.16
N ALA A 39 21.79 5.06 -17.94
CA ALA A 39 22.79 4.17 -18.55
C ALA A 39 22.55 2.69 -18.18
N LEU A 40 22.01 2.41 -16.98
CA LEU A 40 21.66 1.06 -16.57
C LEU A 40 20.52 0.50 -17.45
N LEU A 41 19.50 1.30 -17.75
CA LEU A 41 18.41 0.89 -18.64
C LEU A 41 18.89 0.77 -20.09
N ASP A 42 19.79 1.66 -20.53
CA ASP A 42 20.40 1.58 -21.86
C ASP A 42 21.17 0.27 -22.02
N GLN A 43 21.97 -0.12 -21.02
CA GLN A 43 22.66 -1.41 -21.00
C GLN A 43 21.69 -2.58 -20.93
N MET A 44 20.67 -2.49 -20.08
CA MET A 44 19.68 -3.55 -19.86
C MET A 44 18.88 -3.91 -21.10
N PHE A 45 18.61 -2.92 -21.97
CA PHE A 45 17.81 -3.10 -23.17
C PHE A 45 18.61 -3.01 -24.46
N ARG A 46 19.94 -2.85 -24.39
CA ARG A 46 20.81 -2.63 -25.55
C ARG A 46 20.54 -3.63 -26.68
N GLY A 47 20.26 -3.12 -27.87
CA GLY A 47 19.98 -3.92 -29.05
C GLY A 47 18.60 -4.59 -29.06
N VAL A 48 17.71 -4.25 -28.14
CA VAL A 48 16.35 -4.79 -28.04
C VAL A 48 15.32 -3.68 -28.16
N ASN A 49 14.29 -3.88 -28.97
CA ASN A 49 13.10 -3.05 -28.97
C ASN A 49 12.01 -3.68 -28.08
N ILE A 50 11.83 -3.11 -26.88
CA ILE A 50 10.72 -3.44 -25.96
C ILE A 50 9.52 -2.49 -26.07
N ALA A 51 9.64 -1.40 -26.83
CA ALA A 51 8.63 -0.35 -26.96
C ALA A 51 7.48 -0.74 -27.89
N GLY A 52 7.80 -1.53 -28.93
CA GLY A 52 6.85 -2.01 -29.93
C GLY A 52 7.03 -1.37 -31.30
N ALA A 53 5.99 -1.43 -32.12
CA ALA A 53 6.00 -0.87 -33.47
C ALA A 53 6.25 0.65 -33.43
N GLY A 54 7.00 1.17 -34.42
CA GLY A 54 7.37 2.60 -34.48
C GLY A 54 8.62 2.98 -33.68
N PHE A 55 9.33 2.00 -33.11
CA PHE A 55 10.60 2.18 -32.40
C PHE A 55 11.70 1.30 -33.00
N GLY A 56 12.95 1.72 -32.84
CA GLY A 56 14.13 0.92 -33.16
C GLY A 56 14.69 0.22 -31.91
N PRO A 57 15.71 -0.65 -32.05
CA PRO A 57 16.37 -1.24 -30.89
C PRO A 57 17.09 -0.18 -30.04
N VAL A 58 17.12 -0.34 -28.71
CA VAL A 58 17.85 0.59 -27.82
C VAL A 58 19.34 0.65 -28.19
N GLY A 59 19.89 1.86 -28.21
CA GLY A 59 21.26 2.16 -28.65
C GLY A 59 21.37 2.51 -30.14
N THR A 60 20.26 2.52 -30.88
CA THR A 60 20.20 2.95 -32.29
C THR A 60 19.47 4.30 -32.43
N VAL A 61 19.58 4.92 -33.61
CA VAL A 61 18.74 6.07 -33.99
C VAL A 61 17.67 5.58 -34.96
N PHE A 62 16.40 5.80 -34.63
CA PHE A 62 15.26 5.42 -35.44
C PHE A 62 14.40 6.65 -35.70
N ASN A 63 14.11 6.95 -36.97
CA ASN A 63 13.40 8.16 -37.40
C ASN A 63 13.98 9.46 -36.78
N GLY A 64 15.31 9.55 -36.68
CA GLY A 64 16.00 10.72 -36.11
C GLY A 64 15.98 10.82 -34.58
N VAL A 65 15.39 9.84 -33.87
CA VAL A 65 15.33 9.79 -32.41
C VAL A 65 16.25 8.71 -31.88
N LEU A 66 17.14 9.08 -30.96
CA LEU A 66 17.96 8.11 -30.22
C LEU A 66 17.06 7.25 -29.33
N GLN A 67 17.16 5.93 -29.52
CA GLN A 67 16.40 4.95 -28.77
C GLN A 67 17.14 4.64 -27.47
N THR A 68 16.64 5.15 -26.34
CA THR A 68 17.21 4.90 -25.01
C THR A 68 16.35 3.93 -24.22
N GLY A 69 16.94 3.28 -23.22
CA GLY A 69 16.25 2.33 -22.36
C GLY A 69 15.12 2.97 -21.55
N ALA A 70 15.31 4.21 -21.09
CA ALA A 70 14.26 4.92 -20.36
C ALA A 70 13.10 5.35 -21.29
N LEU A 71 13.41 5.81 -22.51
CA LEU A 71 12.39 6.07 -23.54
C LEU A 71 11.56 4.82 -23.81
N HIS A 72 12.22 3.69 -23.98
CA HIS A 72 11.58 2.40 -24.21
C HIS A 72 10.68 1.97 -23.04
N LEU A 73 11.15 2.13 -21.81
CA LEU A 73 10.37 1.80 -20.62
C LEU A 73 9.10 2.66 -20.51
N ARG A 74 9.18 3.93 -20.93
CA ARG A 74 8.03 4.85 -21.01
C ARG A 74 7.07 4.54 -22.18
N SER A 75 7.55 3.92 -23.25
CA SER A 75 6.75 3.62 -24.44
C SER A 75 6.26 2.17 -24.54
N ALA A 76 6.75 1.25 -23.70
CA ALA A 76 6.39 -0.17 -23.70
C ALA A 76 4.94 -0.46 -23.23
N THR A 77 3.96 -0.12 -24.05
CA THR A 77 2.51 -0.25 -23.77
C THR A 77 1.98 -1.68 -23.84
N ALA A 78 2.60 -2.54 -24.65
CA ALA A 78 2.26 -3.96 -24.77
C ALA A 78 2.67 -4.79 -23.53
N SER A 79 3.35 -4.16 -22.58
CA SER A 79 3.79 -4.75 -21.32
C SER A 79 3.26 -3.91 -20.15
N GLN A 80 3.12 -4.51 -18.96
CA GLN A 80 2.75 -3.74 -17.76
C GLN A 80 3.86 -2.78 -17.28
N LEU A 81 5.00 -2.69 -18.00
CA LEU A 81 6.16 -1.89 -17.63
C LEU A 81 5.80 -0.40 -17.52
N ARG A 82 5.19 0.17 -18.56
CA ARG A 82 4.84 1.60 -18.55
C ARG A 82 3.88 1.95 -17.42
N ASN A 83 2.87 1.12 -17.19
CA ASN A 83 1.86 1.37 -16.15
C ASN A 83 2.49 1.29 -14.75
N ASN A 84 3.32 0.28 -14.51
CA ASN A 84 4.04 0.13 -13.24
C ASN A 84 5.03 1.28 -13.02
N LEU A 85 5.74 1.74 -14.06
CA LEU A 85 6.62 2.90 -13.99
C LEU A 85 5.83 4.18 -13.66
N ALA A 86 4.73 4.45 -14.37
CA ALA A 86 3.92 5.65 -14.18
C ALA A 86 3.26 5.71 -12.79
N ASN A 87 2.84 4.56 -12.25
CA ASN A 87 2.27 4.44 -10.91
C ASN A 87 3.33 4.38 -9.79
N GLY A 88 4.61 4.21 -10.12
CA GLY A 88 5.67 4.02 -9.11
C GLY A 88 5.68 2.66 -8.46
N ASN A 89 5.02 1.67 -9.06
CA ASN A 89 5.00 0.31 -8.56
C ASN A 89 6.28 -0.43 -8.99
N TYR A 90 7.41 -0.06 -8.38
CA TYR A 90 8.73 -0.57 -8.77
C TYR A 90 8.93 -2.04 -8.46
N GLN A 91 8.23 -2.57 -7.45
CA GLN A 91 8.22 -4.01 -7.18
C GLN A 91 7.55 -4.79 -8.33
N ALA A 92 6.40 -4.35 -8.82
CA ALA A 92 5.75 -4.97 -9.98
C ALA A 92 6.53 -4.73 -11.28
N LEU A 93 7.13 -3.55 -11.43
CA LEU A 93 8.00 -3.23 -12.56
C LEU A 93 9.20 -4.18 -12.64
N ALA A 94 9.94 -4.34 -11.54
CA ALA A 94 11.09 -5.23 -11.46
C ALA A 94 10.69 -6.71 -11.72
N ASN A 95 9.56 -7.17 -11.19
CA ASN A 95 9.03 -8.50 -11.51
C ASN A 95 8.71 -8.66 -13.00
N SER A 96 8.10 -7.65 -13.63
CA SER A 96 7.80 -7.67 -15.06
C SER A 96 9.07 -7.70 -15.91
N LEU A 97 10.10 -6.97 -15.51
CA LEU A 97 11.42 -6.96 -16.17
C LEU A 97 12.14 -8.30 -16.03
N PHE A 98 12.06 -8.93 -14.86
CA PHE A 98 12.70 -10.21 -14.59
C PHE A 98 12.24 -11.31 -15.56
N THR A 99 10.95 -11.33 -15.90
CA THR A 99 10.39 -12.30 -16.85
C THR A 99 10.28 -11.78 -18.28
N LEU A 100 10.78 -10.59 -18.58
CA LEU A 100 10.53 -9.92 -19.86
C LEU A 100 11.16 -10.68 -21.03
N ASN A 101 10.32 -11.03 -21.98
CA ASN A 101 10.71 -11.51 -23.30
C ASN A 101 10.50 -10.40 -24.33
N TYR A 102 11.40 -10.30 -25.30
CA TYR A 102 11.19 -9.41 -26.44
C TYR A 102 10.18 -10.02 -27.42
N SER A 103 9.40 -9.17 -28.07
CA SER A 103 8.46 -9.59 -29.11
C SER A 103 9.18 -9.69 -30.45
N LYS A 104 8.87 -10.74 -31.22
CA LYS A 104 9.23 -10.87 -32.64
C LYS A 104 8.07 -10.55 -33.60
N ALA A 105 6.93 -10.11 -33.06
CA ALA A 105 5.73 -9.84 -33.85
C ALA A 105 5.94 -8.63 -34.79
N ALA A 106 5.30 -8.67 -35.96
CA ALA A 106 5.37 -7.60 -36.96
C ALA A 106 6.80 -7.18 -37.35
N GLY A 107 7.75 -8.12 -37.34
CA GLY A 107 9.16 -7.88 -37.70
C GLY A 107 9.98 -7.13 -36.66
N ILE A 108 9.41 -6.81 -35.49
CA ILE A 108 10.14 -6.23 -34.37
C ILE A 108 11.20 -7.25 -33.93
N ASN A 109 12.43 -6.82 -33.62
CA ASN A 109 13.51 -7.71 -33.15
C ASN A 109 13.76 -8.94 -34.05
N ALA A 110 13.53 -8.85 -35.37
CA ALA A 110 13.64 -9.99 -36.28
C ALA A 110 15.02 -10.68 -36.23
N ASP A 111 16.07 -9.87 -36.06
CA ASP A 111 17.48 -10.31 -36.01
C ASP A 111 17.90 -10.93 -34.68
N LEU A 112 17.05 -10.85 -33.63
CA LEU A 112 17.35 -11.47 -32.33
C LEU A 112 17.10 -12.99 -32.38
N PRO A 113 17.79 -13.79 -31.56
CA PRO A 113 17.56 -15.23 -31.47
C PRO A 113 16.09 -15.58 -31.17
N GLU A 114 15.65 -16.76 -31.60
CA GLU A 114 14.34 -17.28 -31.20
C GLU A 114 14.30 -17.56 -29.69
N ILE A 115 13.16 -17.31 -29.07
CA ILE A 115 12.94 -17.60 -27.65
C ILE A 115 12.27 -18.97 -27.55
N PRO A 116 12.92 -20.00 -26.97
CA PRO A 116 12.31 -21.31 -26.83
C PRO A 116 11.03 -21.26 -25.97
N VAL A 117 10.09 -22.17 -26.25
CA VAL A 117 8.85 -22.28 -25.47
C VAL A 117 9.16 -22.54 -24.00
N GLY A 118 8.51 -21.79 -23.12
CA GLY A 118 8.69 -21.90 -21.66
C GLY A 118 9.87 -21.10 -21.09
N VAL A 119 10.65 -20.42 -21.93
CA VAL A 119 11.71 -19.51 -21.48
C VAL A 119 11.13 -18.13 -21.17
N ASN A 120 11.49 -17.60 -20.00
CA ASN A 120 11.22 -16.22 -19.59
C ASN A 120 12.52 -15.44 -19.40
N GLY A 121 12.42 -14.11 -19.41
CA GLY A 121 13.56 -13.22 -19.13
C GLY A 121 14.59 -13.16 -20.27
N ALA A 122 14.17 -13.39 -21.52
CA ALA A 122 15.07 -13.39 -22.67
C ALA A 122 15.78 -12.06 -22.87
N VAL A 123 15.18 -10.93 -22.49
CA VAL A 123 15.79 -9.60 -22.62
C VAL A 123 17.07 -9.51 -21.79
N LEU A 124 17.01 -9.81 -20.49
CA LEU A 124 18.17 -9.73 -19.59
C LEU A 124 19.26 -10.74 -19.98
N ARG A 125 18.84 -11.94 -20.41
CA ARG A 125 19.78 -12.97 -20.85
C ARG A 125 20.52 -12.56 -22.12
N TYR A 126 19.82 -11.95 -23.09
CA TYR A 126 20.42 -11.45 -24.32
C TYR A 126 21.42 -10.31 -24.06
N THR A 127 21.09 -9.40 -23.13
CA THR A 127 21.97 -8.27 -22.81
C THR A 127 23.11 -8.61 -21.83
N GLY A 128 23.19 -9.88 -21.40
CA GLY A 128 24.29 -10.40 -20.57
C GLY A 128 24.18 -10.07 -19.09
N PHE A 129 22.99 -9.68 -18.61
CA PHE A 129 22.76 -9.47 -17.18
C PHE A 129 22.73 -10.81 -16.44
N PRO A 130 23.30 -10.88 -15.22
CA PRO A 130 23.20 -12.08 -14.39
C PRO A 130 21.74 -12.47 -14.14
N GLU A 131 21.43 -13.77 -14.16
CA GLU A 131 20.05 -14.25 -13.93
C GLU A 131 19.51 -13.85 -12.55
N ASN A 132 20.41 -13.68 -11.58
CA ASN A 132 20.10 -13.26 -10.22
C ASN A 132 20.13 -11.73 -10.02
N PHE A 133 20.24 -10.92 -11.07
CA PHE A 133 20.36 -9.47 -10.97
C PHE A 133 19.14 -8.82 -10.30
N ILE A 134 17.93 -9.30 -10.63
CA ILE A 134 16.67 -8.81 -10.05
C ILE A 134 16.18 -9.70 -8.91
N LYS A 135 16.30 -11.02 -9.00
CA LYS A 135 15.83 -11.96 -7.99
C LYS A 135 16.96 -12.85 -7.49
N THR A 136 17.05 -13.05 -6.19
CA THR A 136 18.11 -13.89 -5.58
C THR A 136 18.08 -15.34 -6.09
N ASN A 137 16.89 -15.91 -6.23
CA ASN A 137 16.66 -17.29 -6.66
C ASN A 137 15.77 -17.31 -7.91
N PRO A 138 16.34 -17.09 -9.11
CA PRO A 138 15.56 -16.93 -10.34
C PRO A 138 14.76 -18.19 -10.73
N GLN A 139 15.17 -19.38 -10.29
CA GLN A 139 14.48 -20.64 -10.56
C GLN A 139 13.16 -20.83 -9.80
N PHE A 140 12.90 -20.03 -8.77
CA PHE A 140 11.68 -20.14 -7.95
C PHE A 140 10.81 -18.90 -8.10
N THR A 141 9.49 -19.07 -8.10
CA THR A 141 8.56 -17.94 -8.09
C THR A 141 8.68 -17.13 -6.79
N SER A 142 8.76 -17.83 -5.65
CA SER A 142 8.91 -17.29 -4.30
C SER A 142 9.76 -18.21 -3.43
N ALA A 143 10.36 -17.66 -2.37
CA ALA A 143 11.12 -18.39 -1.37
C ALA A 143 10.74 -17.89 0.04
N THR A 144 9.63 -18.42 0.58
CA THR A 144 9.02 -17.88 1.81
C THR A 144 9.64 -18.47 3.07
N LEU A 145 10.32 -17.63 3.86
CA LEU A 145 10.75 -17.97 5.21
C LEU A 145 9.58 -17.81 6.19
N HIS A 146 9.33 -18.86 6.97
CA HIS A 146 8.31 -18.92 8.01
C HIS A 146 9.00 -18.79 9.37
N SER A 147 8.66 -17.76 10.15
CA SER A 147 9.37 -17.49 11.40
C SER A 147 8.54 -16.63 12.38
N ASN A 148 9.09 -16.38 13.56
CA ASN A 148 8.49 -15.54 14.59
C ASN A 148 8.98 -14.09 14.48
N ILE A 149 8.72 -13.48 13.31
CA ILE A 149 9.23 -12.15 12.94
C ILE A 149 8.23 -11.01 13.13
N GLY A 150 6.99 -11.32 13.52
CA GLY A 150 5.96 -10.32 13.77
C GLY A 150 6.05 -9.70 15.17
N SER A 151 5.51 -8.48 15.27
CA SER A 151 5.35 -7.78 16.55
C SER A 151 4.24 -6.73 16.46
N THR A 152 3.56 -6.49 17.57
CA THR A 152 2.54 -5.44 17.72
C THR A 152 2.71 -4.70 19.04
N ASN A 153 2.35 -3.42 19.05
CA ASN A 153 2.34 -2.58 20.24
C ASN A 153 1.01 -1.81 20.30
N TYR A 154 0.24 -2.09 21.33
CA TYR A 154 -1.07 -1.50 21.58
C TYR A 154 -1.03 -0.63 22.83
N HIS A 155 -1.59 0.57 22.73
CA HIS A 155 -1.80 1.47 23.86
C HIS A 155 -3.22 2.01 23.85
N SER A 156 -3.87 2.09 25.00
CA SER A 156 -5.19 2.72 25.12
C SER A 156 -5.40 3.44 26.45
N MET A 157 -6.31 4.41 26.39
CA MET A 157 -6.82 5.15 27.52
C MET A 157 -8.34 5.13 27.44
N GLN A 158 -8.99 4.88 28.57
CA GLN A 158 -10.44 4.93 28.68
C GLN A 158 -10.81 5.88 29.80
N SER A 159 -11.79 6.74 29.56
CA SER A 159 -12.37 7.65 30.55
C SER A 159 -13.89 7.58 30.48
N GLN A 160 -14.53 7.50 31.64
CA GLN A 160 -15.99 7.48 31.75
C GLN A 160 -16.45 8.61 32.65
N LEU A 161 -17.45 9.34 32.18
CA LEU A 161 -18.14 10.40 32.92
C LEU A 161 -19.59 9.97 33.13
N THR A 162 -20.03 9.99 34.38
CA THR A 162 -21.42 9.71 34.75
C THR A 162 -21.97 10.89 35.53
N LEU A 163 -22.92 11.60 34.92
CA LEU A 163 -23.76 12.58 35.58
C LEU A 163 -25.02 11.88 36.10
N ARG A 164 -25.13 11.79 37.42
CA ARG A 164 -26.37 11.33 38.08
C ARG A 164 -27.50 12.34 37.87
N PRO A 165 -28.77 11.90 37.92
CA PRO A 165 -29.93 12.77 37.66
C PRO A 165 -29.83 14.10 38.40
N THR A 166 -29.58 15.18 37.66
CA THR A 166 -29.44 16.53 38.20
C THR A 166 -30.29 17.45 37.36
N ALA A 167 -31.30 18.08 37.96
CA ALA A 167 -32.24 18.97 37.28
C ALA A 167 -32.86 18.38 35.99
N GLY A 168 -33.22 17.10 36.01
CA GLY A 168 -33.84 16.42 34.86
C GLY A 168 -32.85 15.91 33.81
N VAL A 169 -31.54 16.07 34.00
CA VAL A 169 -30.51 15.55 33.09
C VAL A 169 -29.85 14.31 33.67
N THR A 170 -29.76 13.24 32.88
CA THR A 170 -28.87 12.10 33.10
C THR A 170 -27.94 11.97 31.92
N LEU A 171 -26.65 11.71 32.18
CA LEU A 171 -25.66 11.56 31.12
C LEU A 171 -24.62 10.53 31.53
N GLN A 172 -24.31 9.62 30.62
CA GLN A 172 -23.19 8.71 30.71
C GLN A 172 -22.41 8.81 29.40
N ALA A 173 -21.18 9.32 29.49
CA ALA A 173 -20.27 9.43 28.37
C ALA A 173 -19.03 8.56 28.61
N ALA A 174 -18.61 7.83 27.59
CA ALA A 174 -17.40 7.03 27.58
C ALA A 174 -16.55 7.43 26.38
N TYR A 175 -15.27 7.68 26.63
CA TYR A 175 -14.29 7.99 25.60
C TYR A 175 -13.12 7.02 25.71
N THR A 176 -12.78 6.41 24.59
CA THR A 176 -11.63 5.53 24.44
C THR A 176 -10.70 6.09 23.38
N TRP A 177 -9.44 6.24 23.73
CA TRP A 177 -8.35 6.49 22.80
C TRP A 177 -7.54 5.21 22.64
N SER A 178 -7.10 4.88 21.43
CA SER A 178 -6.13 3.80 21.23
C SER A 178 -5.10 4.07 20.14
N LYS A 179 -4.01 3.30 20.18
CA LYS A 179 -2.99 3.24 19.13
C LYS A 179 -2.50 1.80 19.00
N LEU A 180 -2.71 1.20 17.85
CA LEU A 180 -2.25 -0.13 17.50
C LEU A 180 -1.21 -0.05 16.37
N LEU A 181 0.06 -0.26 16.71
CA LEU A 181 1.16 -0.36 15.76
C LEU A 181 1.63 -1.80 15.61
N GLY A 182 2.19 -2.15 14.46
CA GLY A 182 2.70 -3.49 14.22
C GLY A 182 3.23 -3.67 12.80
N TYR A 183 3.65 -4.89 12.49
CA TYR A 183 3.88 -5.30 11.11
C TYR A 183 2.58 -5.82 10.50
N GLY A 184 2.12 -5.19 9.42
CA GLY A 184 0.79 -5.40 8.84
C GLY A 184 0.62 -6.60 7.89
N GLY A 185 1.63 -7.47 7.75
CA GLY A 185 1.58 -8.62 6.85
C GLY A 185 2.93 -8.91 6.20
N ASN A 186 2.92 -9.17 4.88
CA ASN A 186 4.13 -9.39 4.10
C ASN A 186 5.03 -8.16 4.12
N PHE A 187 6.32 -8.37 4.33
CA PHE A 187 7.33 -7.32 4.28
C PHE A 187 7.55 -6.85 2.84
N THR A 188 7.63 -5.54 2.64
CA THR A 188 7.92 -4.94 1.32
C THR A 188 9.40 -5.09 0.97
N ASN A 189 10.27 -5.02 1.97
CA ASN A 189 11.70 -5.19 1.85
C ASN A 189 12.21 -6.21 2.91
N PRO A 190 12.70 -7.39 2.49
CA PRO A 190 13.14 -8.42 3.43
C PRO A 190 14.41 -8.02 4.21
N VAL A 191 15.21 -7.09 3.69
CA VAL A 191 16.47 -6.64 4.31
C VAL A 191 16.22 -5.51 5.32
N ASP A 192 15.31 -4.58 5.01
CA ASP A 192 14.87 -3.55 5.94
C ASP A 192 13.35 -3.54 6.10
N ARG A 193 12.90 -4.10 7.22
CA ARG A 193 11.49 -4.27 7.56
C ARG A 193 10.94 -3.09 8.37
N ARG A 194 11.81 -2.19 8.86
CA ARG A 194 11.40 -1.10 9.75
C ARG A 194 10.30 -0.21 9.14
N PRO A 195 10.31 0.12 7.83
CA PRO A 195 9.26 0.91 7.21
C PRO A 195 7.89 0.24 7.22
N ASP A 196 7.83 -1.09 7.31
CA ASP A 196 6.57 -1.85 7.36
C ASP A 196 5.91 -1.82 8.76
N TYR A 197 6.56 -1.20 9.76
CA TYR A 197 6.00 -1.02 11.10
C TYR A 197 5.03 0.17 11.12
N THR A 198 3.75 -0.12 10.93
CA THR A 198 2.72 0.89 10.67
C THR A 198 1.47 0.69 11.52
N LEU A 199 0.53 1.64 11.42
CA LEU A 199 -0.78 1.54 12.04
C LEU A 199 -1.53 0.32 11.51
N GLN A 200 -2.05 -0.50 12.41
CA GLN A 200 -2.75 -1.72 12.04
C GLN A 200 -4.22 -1.42 11.69
N VAL A 201 -4.80 -2.25 10.82
CA VAL A 201 -6.21 -2.12 10.39
C VAL A 201 -7.22 -2.17 11.55
N GLY A 202 -6.84 -2.84 12.66
CA GLY A 202 -7.66 -2.91 13.88
C GLY A 202 -7.58 -1.68 14.78
N ASP A 203 -6.81 -0.65 14.43
CA ASP A 203 -6.71 0.56 15.23
C ASP A 203 -8.05 1.32 15.29
N ARG A 204 -8.51 1.61 16.51
CA ARG A 204 -9.66 2.48 16.75
C ARG A 204 -9.17 3.69 17.54
N ARG A 205 -8.64 4.66 16.81
CA ARG A 205 -7.95 5.82 17.38
C ARG A 205 -8.79 6.55 18.43
N HIS A 206 -10.07 6.75 18.12
CA HIS A 206 -11.06 7.39 18.98
C HIS A 206 -12.38 6.62 18.90
N ASP A 207 -12.94 6.25 20.05
CA ASP A 207 -14.30 5.72 20.19
C ASP A 207 -14.99 6.53 21.29
N PHE A 208 -16.11 7.17 20.94
CA PHE A 208 -16.90 7.98 21.86
C PHE A 208 -18.33 7.45 21.87
N ARG A 209 -18.82 7.15 23.07
CA ARG A 209 -20.18 6.64 23.29
C ARG A 209 -20.85 7.50 24.34
N THR A 210 -22.07 7.92 24.10
CA THR A 210 -22.84 8.72 25.04
C THR A 210 -24.27 8.21 25.08
N ASN A 211 -24.82 8.12 26.28
CA ASN A 211 -26.21 7.82 26.55
C ASN A 211 -26.70 8.85 27.55
N GLY A 212 -27.91 9.37 27.38
CA GLY A 212 -28.47 10.31 28.33
C GLY A 212 -29.96 10.40 28.17
N ALA A 213 -30.62 10.90 29.21
CA ALA A 213 -32.02 11.26 29.15
C ALA A 213 -32.17 12.68 29.69
N PHE A 214 -33.00 13.44 29.02
CA PHE A 214 -33.39 14.78 29.41
C PHE A 214 -34.90 14.84 29.64
N SER A 215 -35.29 15.14 30.87
CA SER A 215 -36.67 15.44 31.23
C SER A 215 -36.98 16.87 30.79
N LEU A 216 -38.02 17.04 29.97
CA LEU A 216 -38.41 18.37 29.52
C LEU A 216 -38.91 19.19 30.71
N PRO A 217 -38.53 20.49 30.81
CA PRO A 217 -38.83 21.32 31.96
C PRO A 217 -40.28 21.87 31.98
N PHE A 218 -41.27 21.12 31.51
CA PHE A 218 -42.68 21.53 31.45
C PHE A 218 -43.55 20.67 32.39
N GLY A 219 -44.50 21.32 33.10
CA GLY A 219 -45.51 20.65 33.91
C GLY A 219 -45.53 21.10 35.38
N PRO A 220 -46.49 20.60 36.18
CA PRO A 220 -46.61 20.96 37.60
C PRO A 220 -45.31 20.65 38.36
N GLY A 221 -44.76 21.65 39.07
CA GLY A 221 -43.51 21.49 39.83
C GLY A 221 -42.21 21.55 39.01
N GLN A 222 -42.27 21.73 37.69
CA GLN A 222 -41.11 21.93 36.80
C GLN A 222 -40.80 23.42 36.57
N LEU A 223 -39.72 23.72 35.83
CA LEU A 223 -39.24 25.10 35.60
C LEU A 223 -40.28 25.96 34.85
N PHE A 224 -40.96 25.39 33.86
CA PHE A 224 -42.00 26.02 33.06
C PHE A 224 -43.38 25.39 33.35
N LEU A 225 -44.44 26.19 33.34
CA LEU A 225 -45.81 25.77 33.72
C LEU A 225 -45.92 25.25 35.17
N ARG A 226 -45.07 25.76 36.06
CA ARG A 226 -44.95 25.32 37.47
C ARG A 226 -46.27 25.32 38.26
N ASN A 227 -47.15 26.27 37.97
CA ASN A 227 -48.47 26.44 38.61
C ASN A 227 -49.63 25.97 37.71
N GLY A 228 -49.35 25.22 36.63
CA GLY A 228 -50.38 24.71 35.73
C GLY A 228 -51.27 23.70 36.46
N SER A 229 -52.59 23.89 36.41
CA SER A 229 -53.59 22.98 36.97
C SER A 229 -54.60 22.55 35.90
N GLY A 230 -55.07 21.29 35.95
CA GLY A 230 -56.11 20.78 35.05
C GLY A 230 -55.58 19.90 33.90
N VAL A 231 -56.44 19.61 32.91
CA VAL A 231 -56.16 18.67 31.81
C VAL A 231 -54.93 19.06 30.98
N LEU A 232 -54.74 20.38 30.75
CA LEU A 232 -53.58 20.92 30.05
C LEU A 232 -52.27 20.58 30.78
N ALA A 233 -52.24 20.64 32.11
CA ALA A 233 -51.04 20.31 32.89
C ALA A 233 -50.67 18.81 32.80
N ARG A 234 -51.66 17.91 32.75
CA ARG A 234 -51.43 16.47 32.56
C ARG A 234 -50.97 16.09 31.15
N PHE A 235 -51.23 16.94 30.15
CA PHE A 235 -50.80 16.68 28.77
C PHE A 235 -49.31 17.01 28.55
N VAL A 236 -48.76 17.95 29.32
CA VAL A 236 -47.37 18.44 29.19
C VAL A 236 -46.40 17.86 30.23
N GLU A 237 -46.87 17.07 31.20
CA GLU A 237 -46.01 16.44 32.22
C GLU A 237 -45.40 15.11 31.73
N GLY A 238 -44.21 14.75 32.23
CA GLY A 238 -43.60 13.42 32.05
C GLY A 238 -42.87 13.19 30.72
N TRP A 239 -42.74 14.20 29.86
CA TRP A 239 -42.00 14.07 28.61
C TRP A 239 -40.49 13.90 28.86
N GLN A 240 -39.93 12.83 28.31
CA GLN A 240 -38.51 12.53 28.33
C GLN A 240 -38.00 12.36 26.90
N MET A 241 -36.80 12.88 26.64
CA MET A 241 -36.05 12.61 25.42
C MET A 241 -34.82 11.78 25.79
N SER A 242 -34.55 10.70 25.05
CA SER A 242 -33.46 9.74 25.26
C SER A 242 -32.71 9.46 23.98
#